data_AF-B1C9B0-F1
#
_entry.id   AF-B1C9B0-F1
#
_cell.length_a   1.000
_cell.length_b   1.000
_cell.length_c   1.000
_cell.angle_alpha   90.00
_cell.angle_beta   90.00
_cell.angle_gamma   90.00
#
_symmetry.space_group_name_H-M   'P 1'
#
loop_
_entity.id
_entity.type
_entity.pdbx_description
1 polymer ?
#
loop_
_entity_poly.entity_id
_entity_poly.type
_entity_poly.pdbx_seq_one_letter_code
_entity_poly.pdbx_strand_id
1 'polypeptide(L)'
;MINNKTDVTTEKKELSKFPSIKKEESINIRYLPELGDYFTEHFAYRQELVSLNSSLYTNLFNVSNTDNVIAGRNNWLYYKDSLNDYIGKDIMSDRAIFNVINNIAIMQQYVQNKNKEFIFTIVPNKNSLYYENMPYYYKKVSNDNNLSNLNKEIKRQNINYVDLKSIFEKNKNILYLKRDSHWNNKGALLAYNSILNKKNIKHYYYDGNEPNKQNDYIGDLNLMVYPKFSVPEENYYYDYKQYKYVTDTKSVEEPIIKTKSSYGKNNLLMYRDSFGNTLIPFMSGAFKNATYSKLVPYNITEDLKSSKADVVIIEKVERNIDEFSNMPPIIEGLKFNIRGKEREVYTNTTLECSLSEENRNYIKISGIIDKDWIDSNSEIYIRITNEDNQKLNVYKTFLSTVNNNDYGFTLYLDKSKVNYENAFIEVMGKQKKYLNILYEDAIGFDKF
;
A
#
# COMPACT_ATOMS: atom_id res chain seq x y z
N MET A 1 42.62 -1.82 -8.84
CA MET A 1 42.38 -3.14 -9.46
C MET A 1 41.64 -3.98 -8.45
N ILE A 2 40.30 -3.96 -8.52
CA ILE A 2 39.44 -4.69 -7.58
C ILE A 2 38.80 -5.83 -8.35
N ASN A 3 39.03 -7.02 -7.83
CA ASN A 3 38.66 -8.33 -8.32
C ASN A 3 37.14 -8.49 -8.30
N ASN A 4 36.51 -8.63 -9.46
CA ASN A 4 35.14 -9.12 -9.56
C ASN A 4 35.16 -10.64 -9.27
N LYS A 5 34.93 -11.01 -8.01
CA LYS A 5 34.51 -12.38 -7.68
C LYS A 5 33.04 -12.52 -8.05
N THR A 6 32.78 -13.12 -9.20
CA THR A 6 31.50 -13.77 -9.48
C THR A 6 31.40 -14.99 -8.57
N ASP A 7 30.35 -15.05 -7.74
CA ASP A 7 29.98 -16.28 -7.05
C ASP A 7 29.59 -17.32 -8.09
N VAL A 8 30.53 -18.23 -8.36
CA VAL A 8 30.30 -19.43 -9.15
C VAL A 8 29.80 -20.48 -8.18
N THR A 9 28.47 -20.61 -8.06
CA THR A 9 27.90 -21.88 -7.63
C THR A 9 28.20 -22.91 -8.71
N THR A 10 28.93 -23.93 -8.28
CA THR A 10 29.36 -25.18 -8.90
C THR A 10 28.38 -25.80 -9.92
N GLU A 11 28.35 -25.28 -11.14
CA GLU A 11 28.13 -26.07 -12.35
C GLU A 11 29.01 -25.48 -13.44
N LYS A 12 29.99 -26.26 -13.91
CA LYS A 12 30.84 -25.90 -15.05
C LYS A 12 29.98 -26.07 -16.32
N LYS A 13 29.03 -25.17 -16.54
CA LYS A 13 28.20 -25.16 -17.74
C LYS A 13 29.08 -24.71 -18.91
N GLU A 14 29.37 -25.60 -19.85
CA GLU A 14 29.99 -25.20 -21.12
C GLU A 14 29.05 -24.19 -21.81
N LEU A 15 29.61 -23.04 -22.22
CA LEU A 15 28.87 -22.06 -23.01
C LEU A 15 28.39 -22.69 -24.32
N SER A 16 27.17 -22.35 -24.75
CA SER A 16 26.59 -22.79 -26.02
C SER A 16 27.51 -22.44 -27.21
N LYS A 17 27.75 -23.39 -28.11
CA LYS A 17 28.52 -23.14 -29.34
C LYS A 17 27.61 -22.49 -30.39
N PHE A 18 28.18 -21.71 -31.31
CA PHE A 18 27.42 -21.14 -32.42
C PHE A 18 26.76 -22.27 -33.23
N PRO A 19 25.43 -22.23 -33.46
CA PRO A 19 24.72 -23.36 -34.03
C PRO A 19 25.03 -23.53 -35.52
N SER A 20 25.02 -24.78 -35.98
CA SER A 20 25.16 -25.11 -37.40
C SER A 20 23.80 -25.23 -38.06
N ILE A 21 23.66 -24.72 -39.29
CA ILE A 21 22.41 -24.75 -40.08
C ILE A 21 22.02 -26.20 -40.47
N LYS A 22 23.00 -27.09 -40.55
CA LYS A 22 22.83 -28.50 -40.90
C LYS A 22 23.51 -29.38 -39.86
N LYS A 23 22.86 -30.47 -39.46
CA LYS A 23 23.44 -31.61 -38.73
C LYS A 23 23.69 -32.75 -39.72
N GLU A 24 24.52 -33.74 -39.38
CA GLU A 24 25.10 -34.72 -40.32
C GLU A 24 24.11 -35.29 -41.36
N GLU A 25 22.85 -35.53 -40.96
CA GLU A 25 21.84 -36.11 -41.84
C GLU A 25 20.56 -35.26 -42.04
N SER A 26 20.48 -34.05 -41.47
CA SER A 26 19.25 -33.21 -41.58
C SER A 26 19.48 -31.72 -41.36
N ILE A 27 18.51 -30.90 -41.78
CA ILE A 27 18.48 -29.46 -41.44
C ILE A 27 18.28 -29.33 -39.92
N ASN A 28 19.06 -28.45 -39.29
CA ASN A 28 18.93 -28.21 -37.87
C ASN A 28 17.65 -27.42 -37.56
N ILE A 29 16.55 -28.13 -37.28
CA ILE A 29 15.27 -27.52 -36.90
C ILE A 29 15.34 -26.71 -35.60
N ARG A 30 16.41 -26.90 -34.81
CA ARG A 30 16.68 -26.13 -33.58
C ARG A 30 17.68 -24.99 -33.80
N TYR A 31 18.03 -24.67 -35.04
CA TYR A 31 18.99 -23.60 -35.35
C TYR A 31 18.61 -22.26 -34.71
N LEU A 32 17.36 -21.82 -34.84
CA LEU A 32 16.91 -20.54 -34.29
C LEU A 32 16.87 -20.53 -32.74
N PRO A 33 16.34 -21.55 -32.06
CA PRO A 33 16.48 -21.68 -30.60
C PRO A 33 17.93 -21.72 -30.11
N GLU A 34 18.79 -22.54 -30.72
CA GLU A 34 20.21 -22.66 -30.35
C GLU A 34 20.98 -21.36 -30.64
N LEU A 35 20.56 -20.58 -31.65
CA LEU A 35 21.10 -19.25 -31.94
C LEU A 35 20.66 -18.25 -30.86
N GLY A 36 19.40 -18.33 -30.42
CA GLY A 36 18.88 -17.57 -29.29
C GLY A 36 19.63 -17.85 -27.98
N ASP A 37 19.93 -19.12 -27.70
CA ASP A 37 20.73 -19.54 -26.55
C ASP A 37 22.18 -19.02 -26.66
N TYR A 38 22.80 -19.14 -27.84
CA TYR A 38 24.13 -18.59 -28.11
C TYR A 38 24.21 -17.08 -27.85
N PHE A 39 23.29 -16.29 -28.41
CA PHE A 39 23.26 -14.85 -28.16
C PHE A 39 22.95 -14.53 -26.69
N THR A 40 22.03 -15.27 -26.06
CA THR A 40 21.71 -15.05 -24.64
C THR A 40 22.93 -15.28 -23.74
N GLU A 41 23.75 -16.29 -24.06
CA GLU A 41 24.94 -16.65 -23.27
C GLU A 41 26.21 -15.87 -23.67
N HIS A 42 26.30 -15.29 -24.88
CA HIS A 42 27.51 -14.60 -25.38
C HIS A 42 27.40 -13.07 -25.51
N PHE A 43 26.22 -12.46 -25.34
CA PHE A 43 26.03 -11.02 -25.54
C PHE A 43 26.26 -10.20 -24.25
N ALA A 44 27.54 -10.06 -23.88
CA ALA A 44 28.00 -9.38 -22.67
C ALA A 44 27.60 -7.88 -22.53
N TYR A 45 27.09 -7.26 -23.59
CA TYR A 45 26.78 -5.82 -23.66
C TYR A 45 25.30 -5.47 -23.81
N ARG A 46 24.38 -6.42 -23.57
CA ARG A 46 22.93 -6.18 -23.69
C ARG A 46 22.46 -4.99 -22.83
N GLN A 47 22.89 -4.94 -21.57
CA GLN A 47 22.47 -3.86 -20.66
C GLN A 47 23.06 -2.50 -21.06
N GLU A 48 24.28 -2.46 -21.62
CA GLU A 48 24.93 -1.25 -22.13
C GLU A 48 24.21 -0.73 -23.37
N LEU A 49 23.85 -1.61 -24.31
CA LEU A 49 23.10 -1.25 -25.50
C LEU A 49 21.67 -0.82 -25.17
N VAL A 50 20.99 -1.50 -24.24
CA VAL A 50 19.69 -1.06 -23.72
C VAL A 50 19.82 0.31 -23.07
N SER A 51 20.84 0.53 -22.24
CA SER A 51 21.04 1.83 -21.57
C SER A 51 21.42 2.95 -22.56
N LEU A 52 22.25 2.67 -23.57
CA LEU A 52 22.60 3.60 -24.65
C LEU A 52 21.40 3.94 -25.52
N ASN A 53 20.60 2.92 -25.89
CA ASN A 53 19.35 3.09 -26.63
C ASN A 53 18.37 3.92 -25.80
N SER A 54 18.13 3.57 -24.53
CA SER A 54 17.31 4.36 -23.60
C SER A 54 17.81 5.79 -23.46
N SER A 55 19.13 6.03 -23.50
CA SER A 55 19.72 7.38 -23.35
C SER A 55 19.46 8.23 -24.58
N LEU A 56 19.62 7.65 -25.76
CA LEU A 56 19.26 8.30 -27.02
C LEU A 56 17.76 8.60 -27.06
N TYR A 57 16.89 7.64 -26.75
CA TYR A 57 15.44 7.84 -26.82
C TYR A 57 14.89 8.78 -25.74
N THR A 58 15.41 8.72 -24.52
CA THR A 58 15.01 9.63 -23.43
C THR A 58 15.49 11.05 -23.71
N ASN A 59 16.75 11.25 -24.10
CA ASN A 59 17.31 12.58 -24.30
C ASN A 59 16.85 13.25 -25.60
N LEU A 60 16.60 12.48 -26.67
CA LEU A 60 16.16 13.03 -27.96
C LEU A 60 14.64 13.11 -28.09
N PHE A 61 13.90 12.15 -27.51
CA PHE A 61 12.45 12.02 -27.74
C PHE A 61 11.61 12.07 -26.46
N ASN A 62 12.20 12.13 -25.26
CA ASN A 62 11.50 11.96 -23.98
C ASN A 62 10.65 10.67 -23.95
N VAL A 63 11.16 9.57 -24.52
CA VAL A 63 10.51 8.25 -24.50
C VAL A 63 11.39 7.27 -23.71
N SER A 64 10.80 6.56 -22.75
CA SER A 64 11.46 5.47 -22.03
C SER A 64 11.31 4.16 -22.82
N ASN A 65 12.36 3.35 -22.84
CA ASN A 65 12.33 2.00 -23.40
C ASN A 65 11.99 0.90 -22.37
N THR A 66 11.64 1.29 -21.14
CA THR A 66 11.10 0.39 -20.13
C THR A 66 9.61 0.67 -19.92
N ASP A 67 8.80 -0.38 -19.95
CA ASP A 67 7.34 -0.27 -19.87
C ASP A 67 6.86 0.42 -18.57
N ASN A 68 7.68 0.37 -17.52
CA ASN A 68 7.34 0.85 -16.18
C ASN A 68 7.79 2.30 -15.88
N VAL A 69 8.48 2.97 -16.81
CA VAL A 69 8.98 4.35 -16.59
C VAL A 69 8.49 5.28 -17.69
N ILE A 70 8.08 6.48 -17.32
CA ILE A 70 7.78 7.58 -18.24
C ILE A 70 8.95 8.57 -18.19
N ALA A 71 9.59 8.80 -19.34
CA ALA A 71 10.53 9.90 -19.51
C ALA A 71 9.76 11.22 -19.63
N GLY A 72 9.94 12.10 -18.66
CA GLY A 72 9.40 13.45 -18.65
C GLY A 72 10.38 14.49 -19.17
N ARG A 73 9.93 15.74 -19.21
CA ARG A 73 10.75 16.91 -19.55
C ARG A 73 11.77 17.20 -18.44
N ASN A 74 12.81 17.96 -18.75
CA ASN A 74 13.79 18.44 -17.77
C ASN A 74 14.43 17.32 -16.93
N ASN A 75 14.65 16.15 -17.54
CA ASN A 75 15.23 14.94 -16.93
C ASN A 75 14.43 14.37 -15.74
N TRP A 76 13.12 14.62 -15.68
CA TRP A 76 12.23 13.95 -14.74
C TRP A 76 11.85 12.58 -15.28
N LEU A 77 11.85 11.57 -14.42
CA LEU A 77 11.28 10.24 -14.71
C LEU A 77 10.03 10.04 -13.85
N TYR A 78 9.03 9.33 -14.33
CA TYR A 78 7.83 9.00 -13.54
C TYR A 78 7.54 7.52 -13.59
N TYR A 79 6.94 7.01 -12.52
CA TYR A 79 6.53 5.61 -12.46
C TYR A 79 5.23 5.41 -13.26
N LYS A 80 5.22 4.45 -14.19
CA LYS A 80 4.10 4.28 -15.14
C LYS A 80 2.78 3.99 -14.45
N ASP A 81 2.77 3.25 -13.34
CA ASP A 81 1.53 2.88 -12.64
C ASP A 81 0.77 4.09 -12.08
N SER A 82 1.46 5.22 -11.85
CA SER A 82 0.80 6.47 -11.46
C SER A 82 0.11 7.20 -12.62
N LEU A 83 0.22 6.70 -13.86
CA LEU A 83 -0.30 7.38 -15.04
C LEU A 83 -1.83 7.44 -15.04
N ASN A 84 -2.50 6.36 -14.64
CA ASN A 84 -3.97 6.31 -14.66
C ASN A 84 -4.58 7.35 -13.71
N ASP A 85 -4.06 7.45 -12.49
CA ASP A 85 -4.44 8.52 -11.55
C ASP A 85 -4.20 9.90 -12.16
N TYR A 86 -3.04 10.10 -12.80
CA TYR A 86 -2.72 11.36 -13.44
C TYR A 86 -3.66 11.70 -14.58
N ILE A 87 -3.98 10.79 -15.50
CA ILE A 87 -4.87 11.11 -16.62
C ILE A 87 -6.35 11.06 -16.24
N GLY A 88 -6.71 10.65 -15.01
CA GLY A 88 -8.10 10.47 -14.62
C GLY A 88 -8.75 9.29 -15.34
N LYS A 89 -8.01 8.18 -15.49
CA LYS A 89 -8.49 6.92 -16.05
C LYS A 89 -8.63 5.88 -14.92
N ASP A 90 -9.54 4.92 -15.09
CA ASP A 90 -9.80 3.82 -14.15
C ASP A 90 -10.14 4.37 -12.75
N ILE A 91 -10.96 5.42 -12.72
CA ILE A 91 -11.43 6.06 -11.49
C ILE A 91 -12.32 5.07 -10.73
N MET A 92 -12.04 4.94 -9.44
CA MET A 92 -12.80 4.09 -8.52
C MET A 92 -14.27 4.52 -8.47
N SER A 93 -15.17 3.54 -8.35
CA SER A 93 -16.59 3.80 -8.13
C SER A 93 -16.83 4.49 -6.78
N ASP A 94 -17.96 5.18 -6.60
CA ASP A 94 -18.33 5.75 -5.30
C ASP A 94 -18.37 4.69 -4.19
N ARG A 95 -18.77 3.46 -4.54
CA ARG A 95 -18.77 2.32 -3.60
C ARG A 95 -17.35 1.91 -3.22
N ALA A 96 -16.44 1.79 -4.18
CA ALA A 96 -15.04 1.46 -3.91
C ALA A 96 -14.35 2.53 -3.05
N ILE A 97 -14.58 3.82 -3.35
CA ILE A 97 -14.11 4.95 -2.52
C ILE A 97 -14.65 4.83 -1.09
N PHE A 98 -15.94 4.54 -0.95
CA PHE A 98 -16.56 4.32 0.36
C PHE A 98 -15.95 3.13 1.09
N ASN A 99 -15.70 2.00 0.40
CA ASN A 99 -15.09 0.80 1.00
C ASN A 99 -13.72 1.11 1.60
N VAL A 100 -12.83 1.76 0.83
CA VAL A 100 -11.50 2.15 1.29
C VAL A 100 -11.56 3.01 2.54
N ILE A 101 -12.35 4.09 2.52
CA ILE A 101 -12.39 5.02 3.66
C ILE A 101 -13.14 4.42 4.85
N ASN A 102 -14.18 3.63 4.64
CA ASN A 102 -14.88 2.93 5.71
C ASN A 102 -13.95 1.94 6.43
N ASN A 103 -13.12 1.20 5.70
CA ASN A 103 -12.14 0.30 6.30
C ASN A 103 -11.11 1.08 7.14
N ILE A 104 -10.67 2.25 6.66
CA ILE A 104 -9.81 3.16 7.43
C ILE A 104 -10.54 3.70 8.67
N ALA A 105 -11.83 4.02 8.58
CA ALA A 105 -12.64 4.45 9.72
C ALA A 105 -12.75 3.35 10.78
N ILE A 106 -12.92 2.08 10.38
CA ILE A 106 -12.92 0.93 11.28
C ILE A 106 -11.55 0.77 11.97
N MET A 107 -10.44 0.90 11.23
CA MET A 107 -9.09 0.89 11.82
C MET A 107 -8.92 2.00 12.86
N GLN A 108 -9.31 3.24 12.51
CA GLN A 108 -9.28 4.38 13.43
C GLN A 108 -10.10 4.11 14.69
N GLN A 109 -11.35 3.66 14.53
CA GLN A 109 -12.25 3.38 15.65
C GLN A 109 -11.67 2.29 16.56
N TYR A 110 -11.10 1.22 15.99
CA TYR A 110 -10.48 0.15 16.77
C TYR A 110 -9.31 0.64 17.62
N VAL A 111 -8.41 1.43 17.02
CA VAL A 111 -7.23 1.99 17.71
C VAL A 111 -7.66 2.98 18.80
N GLN A 112 -8.63 3.86 18.51
CA GLN A 112 -9.11 4.86 19.46
C GLN A 112 -9.90 4.25 20.62
N ASN A 113 -10.67 3.17 20.40
CA ASN A 113 -11.33 2.43 21.48
C ASN A 113 -10.35 1.84 22.51
N LYS A 114 -9.06 1.75 22.16
CA LYS A 114 -7.98 1.34 23.08
C LYS A 114 -7.19 2.53 23.64
N ASN A 115 -7.74 3.74 23.54
CA ASN A 115 -7.13 5.01 23.98
C ASN A 115 -5.76 5.28 23.34
N LYS A 116 -5.59 4.90 22.08
CA LYS A 116 -4.36 5.10 21.30
C LYS A 116 -4.59 6.12 20.19
N GLU A 117 -3.52 6.76 19.73
CA GLU A 117 -3.58 7.72 18.62
C GLU A 117 -3.54 7.01 17.28
N PHE A 118 -4.37 7.46 16.34
CA PHE A 118 -4.40 6.99 14.96
C PHE A 118 -4.18 8.15 14.00
N ILE A 119 -3.28 7.99 13.04
CA ILE A 119 -3.01 8.96 11.97
C ILE A 119 -2.93 8.21 10.64
N PHE A 120 -3.62 8.73 9.63
CA PHE A 120 -3.57 8.22 8.27
C PHE A 120 -3.02 9.31 7.34
N THR A 121 -2.22 8.92 6.35
CA THR A 121 -1.70 9.84 5.34
C THR A 121 -1.61 9.15 3.99
N ILE A 122 -1.87 9.93 2.94
CA ILE A 122 -1.73 9.50 1.54
C ILE A 122 -0.57 10.28 0.97
N VAL A 123 0.43 9.57 0.45
CA VAL A 123 1.54 10.19 -0.26
C VAL A 123 1.10 10.48 -1.70
N PRO A 124 1.11 11.74 -2.15
CA PRO A 124 0.71 12.06 -3.52
C PRO A 124 1.64 11.40 -4.53
N ASN A 125 1.12 11.01 -5.69
CA ASN A 125 1.98 10.60 -6.79
C ASN A 125 2.84 11.78 -7.26
N LYS A 126 4.05 11.48 -7.78
CA LYS A 126 4.98 12.53 -8.24
C LYS A 126 4.41 13.38 -9.37
N ASN A 127 3.66 12.77 -10.28
CA ASN A 127 2.96 13.45 -11.38
C ASN A 127 1.70 14.22 -10.92
N SER A 128 1.21 14.02 -9.69
CA SER A 128 0.18 14.88 -9.08
C SER A 128 0.73 16.23 -8.63
N LEU A 129 2.03 16.32 -8.33
CA LEU A 129 2.70 17.54 -7.86
C LEU A 129 3.54 18.23 -8.94
N TYR A 130 4.28 17.46 -9.72
CA TYR A 130 5.22 17.95 -10.73
C TYR A 130 4.69 17.68 -12.15
N TYR A 131 3.40 17.93 -12.39
CA TYR A 131 2.75 17.63 -13.68
C TYR A 131 3.33 18.43 -14.85
N GLU A 132 3.94 19.59 -14.59
CA GLU A 132 4.57 20.42 -15.60
C GLU A 132 5.77 19.74 -16.28
N ASN A 133 6.37 18.72 -15.67
CA ASN A 133 7.42 17.94 -16.34
C ASN A 133 6.89 16.64 -16.99
N MET A 134 5.59 16.35 -16.93
CA MET A 134 5.00 15.25 -17.71
C MET A 134 5.04 15.54 -19.22
N PRO A 135 5.15 14.52 -20.09
CA PRO A 135 5.06 14.69 -21.53
C PRO A 135 3.68 15.21 -21.98
N TYR A 136 3.68 16.16 -22.93
CA TYR A 136 2.47 16.86 -23.38
C TYR A 136 1.43 15.94 -24.04
N TYR A 137 1.84 14.77 -24.54
CA TYR A 137 0.97 13.83 -25.25
C TYR A 137 0.11 12.97 -24.31
N TYR A 138 0.40 12.93 -23.00
CA TYR A 138 -0.49 12.32 -22.02
C TYR A 138 -1.62 13.28 -21.66
N LYS A 139 -2.71 13.18 -22.40
CA LYS A 139 -3.91 14.02 -22.21
C LYS A 139 -4.75 13.48 -21.06
N LYS A 140 -5.29 14.40 -20.24
CA LYS A 140 -6.31 14.08 -19.24
C LYS A 140 -7.55 13.52 -19.95
N VAL A 141 -8.02 12.37 -19.49
CA VAL A 141 -9.30 11.75 -19.86
C VAL A 141 -10.42 12.34 -19.02
N SER A 142 -10.15 12.57 -17.74
CA SER A 142 -11.06 13.24 -16.81
C SER A 142 -10.31 14.24 -15.92
N ASN A 143 -11.04 15.23 -15.42
CA ASN A 143 -10.55 16.09 -14.34
C ASN A 143 -10.81 15.46 -12.95
N ASP A 144 -11.70 14.47 -12.88
CA ASP A 144 -11.90 13.68 -11.67
C ASP A 144 -10.70 12.75 -11.43
N ASN A 145 -10.39 12.51 -10.16
CA ASN A 145 -9.32 11.60 -9.74
C ASN A 145 -9.64 10.99 -8.38
N ASN A 146 -9.04 9.83 -8.13
CA ASN A 146 -9.26 9.04 -6.92
C ASN A 146 -8.93 9.85 -5.65
N LEU A 147 -7.80 10.56 -5.62
CA LEU A 147 -7.38 11.33 -4.44
C LEU A 147 -8.39 12.41 -4.04
N SER A 148 -8.98 13.14 -5.00
CA SER A 148 -10.02 14.13 -4.72
C SER A 148 -11.28 13.48 -4.16
N ASN A 149 -11.69 12.35 -4.72
CA ASN A 149 -12.88 11.62 -4.26
C ASN A 149 -12.68 11.02 -2.87
N LEU A 150 -11.50 10.45 -2.60
CA LEU A 150 -11.08 10.00 -1.27
C LEU A 150 -11.09 11.15 -0.27
N ASN A 151 -10.56 12.32 -0.62
CA ASN A 151 -10.53 13.47 0.30
C ASN A 151 -11.93 13.95 0.71
N LYS A 152 -12.92 13.91 -0.19
CA LYS A 152 -14.32 14.21 0.15
C LYS A 152 -14.84 13.23 1.21
N GLU A 153 -14.56 11.94 1.01
CA GLU A 153 -15.03 10.86 1.87
C GLU A 153 -14.29 10.79 3.22
N ILE A 154 -12.97 11.03 3.23
CA ILE A 154 -12.13 11.23 4.41
C ILE A 154 -12.73 12.30 5.33
N LYS A 155 -13.15 13.43 4.75
CA LYS A 155 -13.80 14.52 5.50
C LYS A 155 -15.15 14.09 6.04
N ARG A 156 -15.95 13.39 5.24
CA ARG A 156 -17.29 12.90 5.63
C ARG A 156 -17.24 11.94 6.82
N GLN A 157 -16.25 11.05 6.85
CA GLN A 157 -16.07 10.05 7.92
C GLN A 157 -15.16 10.52 9.06
N ASN A 158 -14.68 11.77 9.02
CA ASN A 158 -13.82 12.36 10.05
C ASN A 158 -12.56 11.53 10.36
N ILE A 159 -11.86 11.10 9.32
CA ILE A 159 -10.59 10.39 9.47
C ILE A 159 -9.50 11.38 9.95
N ASN A 160 -8.64 10.93 10.88
CA ASN A 160 -7.45 11.64 11.34
C ASN A 160 -6.39 11.65 10.23
N TYR A 161 -6.65 12.45 9.20
CA TYR A 161 -5.87 12.50 7.97
C TYR A 161 -4.91 13.68 7.93
N VAL A 162 -3.72 13.46 7.35
CA VAL A 162 -2.74 14.50 6.99
C VAL A 162 -2.73 14.62 5.45
N ASP A 163 -3.20 15.76 4.94
CA ASP A 163 -3.25 16.03 3.50
C ASP A 163 -1.87 16.49 2.99
N LEU A 164 -1.01 15.52 2.69
CA LEU A 164 0.33 15.79 2.18
C LEU A 164 0.32 16.49 0.82
N LYS A 165 -0.68 16.26 -0.04
CA LYS A 165 -0.78 16.95 -1.34
C LYS A 165 -0.91 18.45 -1.13
N SER A 166 -1.89 18.88 -0.34
CA SER A 166 -2.10 20.31 -0.05
C SER A 166 -0.91 20.94 0.70
N ILE A 167 -0.21 20.17 1.54
CA ILE A 167 0.98 20.65 2.26
C ILE A 167 2.16 20.83 1.29
N PHE A 168 2.36 19.89 0.38
CA PHE A 168 3.48 19.90 -0.56
C PHE A 168 3.29 20.96 -1.65
N GLU A 169 2.07 21.16 -2.15
CA GLU A 169 1.74 22.22 -3.13
C GLU A 169 2.03 23.64 -2.62
N LYS A 170 1.94 23.86 -1.31
CA LYS A 170 2.26 25.14 -0.67
C LYS A 170 3.76 25.35 -0.46
N ASN A 171 4.57 24.31 -0.65
CA ASN A 171 6.01 24.38 -0.48
C ASN A 171 6.69 24.75 -1.80
N LYS A 172 7.62 25.71 -1.75
CA LYS A 172 8.37 26.15 -2.94
C LYS A 172 9.57 25.26 -3.28
N ASN A 173 9.97 24.37 -2.37
CA ASN A 173 11.10 23.46 -2.60
C ASN A 173 10.68 22.29 -3.48
N ILE A 174 11.66 21.73 -4.20
CA ILE A 174 11.50 20.41 -4.81
C ILE A 174 11.58 19.37 -3.69
N LEU A 175 10.49 18.62 -3.51
CA LEU A 175 10.30 17.62 -2.46
C LEU A 175 10.42 16.19 -2.99
N TYR A 176 10.62 16.00 -4.30
CA TYR A 176 10.85 14.69 -4.93
C TYR A 176 12.18 14.64 -5.64
N LEU A 177 12.72 13.43 -5.71
CA LEU A 177 13.85 13.13 -6.57
C LEU A 177 13.37 13.13 -8.04
N LYS A 178 14.19 13.65 -8.94
CA LYS A 178 13.82 13.79 -10.35
C LYS A 178 13.80 12.44 -11.04
N ARG A 179 14.77 11.57 -10.74
CA ARG A 179 14.96 10.27 -11.40
C ARG A 179 14.67 9.07 -10.49
N ASP A 180 13.95 9.30 -9.39
CA ASP A 180 13.42 8.27 -8.49
C ASP A 180 11.89 8.44 -8.35
N SER A 181 11.16 7.37 -8.02
CA SER A 181 9.71 7.41 -7.83
C SER A 181 9.27 8.08 -6.52
N HIS A 182 10.18 8.26 -5.55
CA HIS A 182 9.93 8.73 -4.20
C HIS A 182 10.23 10.22 -3.98
N TRP A 183 9.80 10.70 -2.81
CA TRP A 183 10.23 11.99 -2.31
C TRP A 183 11.74 12.01 -2.05
N ASN A 184 12.33 13.21 -1.98
CA ASN A 184 13.65 13.39 -1.39
C ASN A 184 13.52 13.56 0.14
N ASN A 185 14.64 13.66 0.84
CA ASN A 185 14.63 13.78 2.30
C ASN A 185 14.03 15.09 2.83
N LYS A 186 13.93 16.16 2.02
CA LYS A 186 13.17 17.37 2.39
C LYS A 186 11.67 17.09 2.40
N GLY A 187 11.16 16.37 1.39
CA GLY A 187 9.79 15.89 1.34
C GLY A 187 9.47 14.96 2.51
N ALA A 188 10.36 14.01 2.80
CA ALA A 188 10.24 13.11 3.94
C ALA A 188 10.19 13.86 5.29
N LEU A 189 11.08 14.85 5.50
CA LEU A 189 11.08 15.66 6.72
C LEU A 189 9.77 16.45 6.87
N LEU A 190 9.28 17.07 5.79
CA LEU A 190 8.02 17.81 5.82
C LEU A 190 6.83 16.89 6.13
N ALA A 191 6.80 15.68 5.55
CA ALA A 191 5.80 14.67 5.86
C ALA A 191 5.86 14.25 7.33
N TYR A 192 7.05 13.90 7.83
CA TYR A 192 7.29 13.54 9.24
C TYR A 192 6.78 14.63 10.20
N ASN A 193 7.17 15.89 9.99
CA ASN A 193 6.74 17.00 10.85
C ASN A 193 5.21 17.17 10.80
N SER A 194 4.62 17.08 9.61
CA SER A 194 3.17 17.24 9.41
C SER A 194 2.37 16.12 10.08
N ILE A 195 2.84 14.88 9.95
CA ILE A 195 2.22 13.69 10.55
C ILE A 195 2.24 13.81 12.08
N LEU A 196 3.40 14.11 12.68
CA LEU A 196 3.51 14.17 14.15
C LEU A 196 2.80 15.39 14.74
N ASN A 197 2.78 16.52 14.04
CA ASN A 197 2.02 17.71 14.45
C ASN A 197 0.51 17.48 14.48
N LYS A 198 -0.04 16.59 13.64
CA LYS A 198 -1.49 16.29 13.61
C LYS A 198 -2.04 15.91 15.00
N LYS A 199 -1.22 15.27 15.83
CA LYS A 199 -1.54 14.81 17.18
C LYS A 199 -0.67 15.44 18.27
N ASN A 200 0.01 16.55 17.96
CA ASN A 200 0.93 17.24 18.87
C ASN A 200 1.97 16.30 19.51
N ILE A 201 2.43 15.29 18.76
CA ILE A 201 3.46 14.37 19.23
C ILE A 201 4.77 15.14 19.26
N LYS A 202 5.38 15.31 20.44
CA LYS A 202 6.63 16.05 20.58
C LYS A 202 7.75 15.35 19.80
N HIS A 203 8.42 16.08 18.93
CA HIS A 203 9.48 15.56 18.09
C HIS A 203 10.51 16.66 17.76
N TYR A 204 11.65 16.27 17.17
CA TYR A 204 12.66 17.21 16.72
C TYR A 204 12.36 17.63 15.28
N TYR A 205 12.38 18.94 14.99
CA TYR A 205 11.94 19.52 13.72
C TYR A 205 13.01 19.52 12.62
N TYR A 206 14.28 19.32 12.99
CA TYR A 206 15.44 19.37 12.08
C TYR A 206 15.55 20.68 11.28
N ASP A 207 15.16 21.80 11.89
CA ASP A 207 15.16 23.16 11.33
C ASP A 207 16.33 24.03 11.83
N GLY A 208 17.12 23.54 12.79
CA GLY A 208 18.22 24.29 13.39
C GLY A 208 19.54 24.25 12.61
N ASN A 209 19.73 23.32 11.68
CA ASN A 209 20.94 23.17 10.86
C ASN A 209 20.56 22.95 9.39
N GLU A 210 21.35 23.49 8.48
CA GLU A 210 21.23 23.17 7.06
C GLU A 210 21.53 21.68 6.82
N PRO A 211 20.71 20.96 6.04
CA PRO A 211 21.00 19.58 5.69
C PRO A 211 22.26 19.48 4.83
N ASN A 212 23.00 18.39 5.01
CA ASN A 212 24.13 18.05 4.16
C ASN A 212 23.61 17.65 2.77
N LYS A 213 23.90 18.47 1.77
CA LYS A 213 23.54 18.24 0.36
C LYS A 213 24.61 17.38 -0.31
N GLN A 214 24.24 16.23 -0.86
CA GLN A 214 25.18 15.34 -1.57
C GLN A 214 24.59 14.89 -2.91
N ASN A 215 25.46 14.66 -3.90
CA ASN A 215 25.09 14.13 -5.22
C ASN A 215 25.54 12.68 -5.35
N ASP A 216 24.93 11.81 -4.55
CA ASP A 216 25.31 10.41 -4.34
C ASP A 216 24.14 9.43 -4.50
N TYR A 217 22.90 9.93 -4.57
CA TYR A 217 21.71 9.08 -4.57
C TYR A 217 21.39 8.58 -5.96
N ILE A 218 21.26 7.26 -6.14
CA ILE A 218 20.86 6.68 -7.41
C ILE A 218 19.39 6.27 -7.33
N GLY A 219 18.54 6.98 -8.07
CA GLY A 219 17.10 6.72 -8.09
C GLY A 219 16.68 5.39 -8.74
N ASP A 220 15.58 4.82 -8.27
CA ASP A 220 15.01 3.57 -8.76
C ASP A 220 14.62 3.62 -10.24
N LEU A 221 13.96 4.68 -10.70
CA LEU A 221 13.59 4.86 -12.11
C LEU A 221 14.83 5.04 -12.98
N ASN A 222 15.87 5.71 -12.45
CA ASN A 222 17.16 5.84 -13.11
C ASN A 222 17.83 4.48 -13.31
N LEU A 223 17.81 3.62 -12.28
CA LEU A 223 18.31 2.24 -12.36
C LEU A 223 17.50 1.41 -13.35
N MET A 224 16.18 1.61 -13.42
CA MET A 224 15.33 0.91 -14.38
C MET A 224 15.67 1.30 -15.82
N VAL A 225 15.85 2.59 -16.11
CA VAL A 225 16.12 3.10 -17.47
C VAL A 225 17.59 2.91 -17.86
N TYR A 226 18.51 3.06 -16.92
CA TYR A 226 19.96 3.05 -17.13
C TYR A 226 20.71 2.13 -16.14
N PRO A 227 20.46 0.81 -16.10
CA PRO A 227 21.06 -0.08 -15.10
C PRO A 227 22.59 -0.01 -14.98
N LYS A 228 23.29 0.27 -16.09
CA LYS A 228 24.77 0.36 -16.13
C LYS A 228 25.32 1.79 -16.11
N PHE A 229 24.51 2.79 -16.44
CA PHE A 229 24.94 4.18 -16.58
C PHE A 229 24.13 5.14 -15.72
N SER A 230 23.47 4.63 -14.68
CA SER A 230 22.68 5.43 -13.75
C SER A 230 23.56 6.48 -13.07
N VAL A 231 23.22 7.75 -13.25
CA VAL A 231 23.97 8.87 -12.68
C VAL A 231 23.36 9.29 -11.34
N PRO A 232 24.17 9.50 -10.27
CA PRO A 232 23.67 10.03 -9.01
C PRO A 232 22.94 11.37 -9.16
N GLU A 233 21.93 11.59 -8.34
CA GLU A 233 21.26 12.87 -8.17
C GLU A 233 21.41 13.39 -6.75
N GLU A 234 21.05 14.66 -6.60
CA GLU A 234 21.16 15.37 -5.35
C GLU A 234 20.09 14.93 -4.33
N ASN A 235 20.52 14.70 -3.09
CA ASN A 235 19.63 14.49 -1.95
C ASN A 235 20.16 15.25 -0.71
N TYR A 236 19.37 15.25 0.36
CA TYR A 236 19.59 16.06 1.56
C TYR A 236 19.68 15.17 2.81
N TYR A 237 20.78 15.20 3.54
CA TYR A 237 20.97 14.34 4.70
C TYR A 237 20.97 15.17 5.98
N TYR A 238 20.21 14.71 6.97
CA TYR A 238 20.07 15.38 8.26
C TYR A 238 20.87 14.65 9.33
N ASP A 239 21.28 15.37 10.37
CA ASP A 239 21.87 14.77 11.57
C ASP A 239 20.77 14.11 12.41
N TYR A 240 20.39 12.89 12.01
CA TYR A 240 19.30 12.12 12.62
C TYR A 240 19.57 11.85 14.10
N LYS A 241 18.52 11.90 14.92
CA LYS A 241 18.63 11.43 16.31
C LYS A 241 18.97 9.94 16.32
N GLN A 242 19.96 9.58 17.14
CA GLN A 242 20.51 8.23 17.17
C GLN A 242 19.45 7.21 17.62
N TYR A 243 19.41 6.08 16.90
CA TYR A 243 18.56 4.94 17.21
C TYR A 243 19.32 3.64 16.92
N LYS A 244 18.80 2.50 17.37
CA LYS A 244 19.34 1.18 17.08
C LYS A 244 18.26 0.29 16.50
N TYR A 245 18.61 -0.52 15.50
CA TYR A 245 17.78 -1.64 15.09
C TYR A 245 17.73 -2.70 16.20
N VAL A 246 16.55 -3.27 16.39
CA VAL A 246 16.27 -4.37 17.34
C VAL A 246 16.13 -5.68 16.58
N THR A 247 15.64 -5.63 15.35
CA THR A 247 15.69 -6.71 14.36
C THR A 247 17.06 -6.76 13.67
N ASP A 248 17.42 -7.91 13.07
CA ASP A 248 18.60 -8.05 12.19
C ASP A 248 18.35 -7.36 10.83
N THR A 249 18.13 -6.05 10.89
CA THR A 249 17.74 -5.23 9.73
C THR A 249 18.97 -4.92 8.89
N LYS A 250 19.03 -5.51 7.68
CA LYS A 250 20.08 -5.27 6.69
C LYS A 250 19.70 -4.23 5.65
N SER A 251 18.40 -4.02 5.47
CA SER A 251 17.84 -3.07 4.51
C SER A 251 16.62 -2.35 5.11
N VAL A 252 16.36 -1.13 4.68
CA VAL A 252 15.08 -0.46 4.98
C VAL A 252 13.90 -1.14 4.27
N GLU A 253 14.16 -2.00 3.29
CA GLU A 253 13.12 -2.75 2.56
C GLU A 253 12.53 -3.94 3.31
N GLU A 254 13.12 -4.32 4.45
CA GLU A 254 12.69 -5.49 5.23
C GLU A 254 11.19 -5.40 5.59
N PRO A 255 10.45 -6.52 5.55
CA PRO A 255 9.01 -6.52 5.78
C PRO A 255 8.61 -5.99 7.15
N ILE A 256 9.42 -6.27 8.17
CA ILE A 256 9.25 -5.77 9.54
C ILE A 256 10.58 -5.21 10.03
N ILE A 257 10.55 -3.98 10.56
CA ILE A 257 11.70 -3.33 11.18
C ILE A 257 11.31 -2.89 12.57
N LYS A 258 12.16 -3.17 13.56
CA LYS A 258 12.00 -2.64 14.93
C LYS A 258 13.20 -1.78 15.29
N THR A 259 12.94 -0.61 15.86
CA THR A 259 13.98 0.31 16.35
C THR A 259 13.70 0.75 17.78
N LYS A 260 14.77 1.16 18.47
CA LYS A 260 14.72 1.79 19.78
C LYS A 260 15.58 3.04 19.82
N SER A 261 15.14 4.06 20.55
CA SER A 261 15.87 5.31 20.76
C SER A 261 15.74 5.77 22.21
N SER A 262 16.82 6.33 22.75
CA SER A 262 16.82 6.97 24.07
C SER A 262 16.30 8.41 24.02
N TYR A 263 16.17 9.01 22.83
CA TYR A 263 15.67 10.38 22.65
C TYR A 263 14.15 10.43 22.53
N GLY A 264 13.55 9.36 22.00
CA GLY A 264 12.14 9.31 21.69
C GLY A 264 11.24 9.01 22.89
N LYS A 265 9.94 9.26 22.71
CA LYS A 265 8.88 8.94 23.67
C LYS A 265 7.80 8.09 22.99
N ASN A 266 6.97 7.40 23.79
CA ASN A 266 5.89 6.54 23.29
C ASN A 266 6.38 5.37 22.41
N ASN A 267 5.46 4.46 22.10
CA ASN A 267 5.71 3.36 21.17
C ASN A 267 4.94 3.59 19.86
N LEU A 268 5.61 3.42 18.72
CA LEU A 268 5.02 3.55 17.39
C LEU A 268 4.76 2.17 16.75
N LEU A 269 3.59 2.03 16.13
CA LEU A 269 3.33 1.06 15.06
C LEU A 269 3.06 1.85 13.77
N MET A 270 3.86 1.61 12.73
CA MET A 270 3.70 2.28 11.44
C MET A 270 3.54 1.25 10.33
N TYR A 271 2.38 1.26 9.67
CA TYR A 271 2.21 0.60 8.38
C TYR A 271 2.64 1.57 7.28
N ARG A 272 3.38 1.07 6.31
CA ARG A 272 4.00 1.88 5.28
C ARG A 272 4.17 1.12 3.98
N ASP A 273 4.45 1.85 2.92
CA ASP A 273 5.09 1.30 1.73
C ASP A 273 6.56 1.74 1.64
N SER A 274 7.10 1.82 0.42
CA SER A 274 8.48 2.23 0.17
C SER A 274 8.72 3.73 0.43
N PHE A 275 7.70 4.59 0.40
CA PHE A 275 7.85 6.00 0.81
C PHE A 275 8.21 6.11 2.30
N GLY A 276 7.64 5.26 3.15
CA GLY A 276 7.99 5.20 4.56
C GLY A 276 9.44 4.79 4.84
N ASN A 277 10.20 4.25 3.89
CA ASN A 277 11.63 3.94 4.07
C ASN A 277 12.43 5.16 4.52
N THR A 278 12.20 6.30 3.86
CA THR A 278 12.88 7.57 4.14
C THR A 278 12.36 8.25 5.41
N LEU A 279 11.24 7.78 5.97
CA LEU A 279 10.72 8.24 7.26
C LEU A 279 11.35 7.49 8.45
N ILE A 280 11.88 6.27 8.25
CA ILE A 280 12.41 5.43 9.34
C ILE A 280 13.43 6.17 10.21
N PRO A 281 14.45 6.88 9.67
CA PRO A 281 15.44 7.56 10.50
C PRO A 281 14.82 8.67 11.37
N PHE A 282 13.89 9.45 10.81
CA PHE A 282 13.20 10.52 11.52
C PHE A 282 12.28 9.96 12.62
N MET A 283 11.43 8.99 12.27
CA MET A 283 10.48 8.36 13.18
C MET A 283 11.20 7.59 14.31
N SER A 284 12.28 6.87 13.98
CA SER A 284 13.04 6.10 14.97
C SER A 284 13.73 6.98 16.00
N GLY A 285 14.07 8.21 15.61
CA GLY A 285 14.57 9.24 16.53
C GLY A 285 13.49 9.83 17.45
N ALA A 286 12.24 9.89 16.99
CA ALA A 286 11.12 10.51 17.71
C ALA A 286 10.43 9.57 18.71
N PHE A 287 10.49 8.26 18.50
CA PHE A 287 9.81 7.26 19.35
C PHE A 287 10.76 6.43 20.19
N LYS A 288 10.33 6.03 21.40
CA LYS A 288 11.14 5.19 22.29
C LYS A 288 11.35 3.80 21.67
N ASN A 289 10.26 3.22 21.18
CA ASN A 289 10.26 2.01 20.37
C ASN A 289 9.40 2.26 19.13
N ALA A 290 9.84 1.78 17.97
CA ALA A 290 9.04 1.83 16.76
C ALA A 290 9.03 0.47 16.06
N THR A 291 7.86 0.03 15.62
CA THR A 291 7.66 -1.11 14.74
C THR A 291 7.15 -0.59 13.40
N TYR A 292 7.84 -0.92 12.31
CA TYR A 292 7.44 -0.61 10.95
C TYR A 292 7.06 -1.90 10.24
N SER A 293 5.93 -1.92 9.54
CA SER A 293 5.45 -3.07 8.78
C SER A 293 5.11 -2.67 7.35
N LYS A 294 5.60 -3.45 6.38
CA LYS A 294 5.19 -3.41 4.97
C LYS A 294 4.21 -4.53 4.62
N LEU A 295 3.87 -5.39 5.58
CA LEU A 295 3.02 -6.55 5.33
C LEU A 295 1.58 -6.13 5.05
N VAL A 296 0.95 -6.81 4.11
CA VAL A 296 -0.48 -6.72 3.80
C VAL A 296 -1.10 -8.12 3.81
N PRO A 297 -2.34 -8.30 4.27
CA PRO A 297 -3.19 -7.30 4.93
C PRO A 297 -2.65 -6.88 6.31
N TYR A 298 -3.10 -5.72 6.82
CA TYR A 298 -2.63 -5.19 8.11
C TYR A 298 -3.25 -5.96 9.29
N ASN A 299 -2.43 -6.69 10.05
CA ASN A 299 -2.88 -7.42 11.24
C ASN A 299 -2.86 -6.55 12.50
N ILE A 300 -3.71 -5.53 12.51
CA ILE A 300 -3.70 -4.46 13.51
C ILE A 300 -3.91 -4.99 14.93
N THR A 301 -4.77 -6.01 15.12
CA THR A 301 -5.01 -6.55 16.46
C THR A 301 -3.74 -7.14 17.08
N GLU A 302 -3.01 -7.97 16.35
CA GLU A 302 -1.79 -8.60 16.86
C GLU A 302 -0.59 -7.65 16.87
N ASP A 303 -0.46 -6.81 15.85
CA ASP A 303 0.65 -5.86 15.76
C ASP A 303 0.56 -4.79 16.86
N LEU A 304 -0.64 -4.30 17.18
CA LEU A 304 -0.83 -3.34 18.27
C LEU A 304 -0.50 -3.96 19.63
N LYS A 305 -0.87 -5.23 19.85
CA LYS A 305 -0.58 -5.98 21.08
C LYS A 305 0.93 -6.24 21.23
N SER A 306 1.59 -6.70 20.17
CA SER A 306 3.01 -7.09 20.19
C SER A 306 3.95 -5.87 20.25
N SER A 307 3.62 -4.78 19.55
CA SER A 307 4.37 -3.54 19.57
C SER A 307 4.14 -2.71 20.83
N LYS A 308 3.03 -2.96 21.54
CA LYS A 308 2.54 -2.12 22.65
C LYS A 308 2.45 -0.65 22.24
N ALA A 309 2.04 -0.38 21.00
CA ALA A 309 2.03 0.95 20.44
C ALA A 309 1.04 1.89 21.13
N ASP A 310 1.45 3.14 21.28
CA ASP A 310 0.63 4.25 21.72
C ASP A 310 0.11 5.09 20.55
N VAL A 311 0.85 5.05 19.44
CA VAL A 311 0.55 5.75 18.20
C VAL A 311 0.59 4.74 17.05
N VAL A 312 -0.47 4.74 16.23
CA VAL A 312 -0.56 3.99 14.98
C VAL A 312 -0.56 4.98 13.82
N ILE A 313 0.38 4.80 12.90
CA ILE A 313 0.48 5.59 11.68
C ILE A 313 0.28 4.66 10.48
N ILE A 314 -0.56 5.06 9.54
CA ILE A 314 -0.69 4.38 8.25
C ILE A 314 -0.29 5.38 7.16
N GLU A 315 0.75 5.01 6.41
CA GLU A 315 1.25 5.73 5.25
C GLU A 315 1.06 4.84 4.01
N LYS A 316 0.46 5.40 2.96
CA LYS A 316 0.25 4.70 1.70
C LYS A 316 0.31 5.68 0.54
N VAL A 317 0.92 5.29 -0.57
CA VAL A 317 0.91 6.09 -1.80
C VAL A 317 -0.45 6.08 -2.50
N GLU A 318 -0.81 7.21 -3.11
CA GLU A 318 -2.06 7.46 -3.84
C GLU A 318 -2.48 6.31 -4.76
N ARG A 319 -1.54 5.81 -5.59
CA ARG A 319 -1.78 4.76 -6.58
C ARG A 319 -2.08 3.36 -6.03
N ASN A 320 -1.91 3.14 -4.73
CA ASN A 320 -2.11 1.83 -4.08
C ASN A 320 -3.22 1.87 -3.03
N ILE A 321 -4.10 2.87 -3.07
CA ILE A 321 -5.10 3.09 -2.01
C ILE A 321 -6.27 2.10 -2.08
N ASP A 322 -6.51 1.52 -3.26
CA ASP A 322 -7.48 0.46 -3.49
C ASP A 322 -7.13 -0.84 -2.74
N GLU A 323 -5.87 -1.03 -2.33
CA GLU A 323 -5.47 -2.14 -1.47
C GLU A 323 -6.29 -2.23 -0.17
N PHE A 324 -6.77 -1.10 0.37
CA PHE A 324 -7.61 -1.13 1.57
C PHE A 324 -8.98 -1.80 1.36
N SER A 325 -9.48 -1.86 0.12
CA SER A 325 -10.69 -2.62 -0.24
C SER A 325 -10.38 -4.00 -0.84
N ASN A 326 -9.24 -4.16 -1.52
CA ASN A 326 -8.87 -5.46 -2.11
C ASN A 326 -8.30 -6.42 -1.05
N MET A 327 -7.61 -5.89 -0.06
CA MET A 327 -6.95 -6.62 1.03
C MET A 327 -7.27 -5.96 2.37
N PRO A 328 -8.54 -5.99 2.81
CA PRO A 328 -8.95 -5.33 4.05
C PRO A 328 -8.14 -5.82 5.25
N PRO A 329 -7.93 -4.95 6.27
CA PRO A 329 -7.12 -5.27 7.43
C PRO A 329 -7.77 -6.36 8.29
N ILE A 330 -6.95 -7.09 9.04
CA ILE A 330 -7.39 -8.10 10.00
C ILE A 330 -7.50 -7.42 11.37
N ILE A 331 -8.75 -7.21 11.79
CA ILE A 331 -9.11 -6.66 13.09
C ILE A 331 -10.22 -7.51 13.69
N GLU A 332 -10.13 -7.80 14.98
CA GLU A 332 -11.22 -8.39 15.75
C GLU A 332 -12.50 -7.55 15.62
N GLY A 333 -13.62 -8.22 15.27
CA GLY A 333 -14.91 -7.62 14.99
C GLY A 333 -15.34 -6.53 15.96
N LEU A 334 -15.59 -5.33 15.42
CA LEU A 334 -16.05 -4.18 16.19
C LEU A 334 -17.56 -4.27 16.43
N LYS A 335 -17.93 -4.46 17.71
CA LYS A 335 -19.33 -4.38 18.13
C LYS A 335 -19.90 -2.98 17.88
N PHE A 336 -21.15 -2.93 17.44
CA PHE A 336 -21.87 -1.71 17.13
C PHE A 336 -23.33 -1.81 17.56
N ASN A 337 -23.91 -0.68 17.93
CA ASN A 337 -25.34 -0.60 18.24
C ASN A 337 -26.05 0.00 17.03
N ILE A 338 -26.72 -0.86 16.26
CA ILE A 338 -27.46 -0.41 15.08
C ILE A 338 -28.87 0.06 15.46
N ARG A 339 -29.39 1.06 14.72
CA ARG A 339 -30.75 1.57 14.86
C ARG A 339 -31.32 1.77 13.47
N GLY A 340 -32.58 1.41 13.28
CA GLY A 340 -33.27 1.60 12.01
C GLY A 340 -34.56 0.82 11.99
N LYS A 341 -35.42 1.11 11.00
CA LYS A 341 -36.57 0.25 10.73
C LYS A 341 -36.09 -0.93 9.91
N GLU A 342 -36.10 -2.10 10.51
CA GLU A 342 -35.71 -3.35 9.87
C GLU A 342 -36.79 -3.83 8.90
N ARG A 343 -36.35 -4.48 7.82
CA ARG A 343 -37.22 -5.27 6.92
C ARG A 343 -36.40 -6.40 6.30
N GLU A 344 -37.01 -7.57 6.19
CA GLU A 344 -36.46 -8.69 5.44
C GLU A 344 -36.71 -8.51 3.95
N VAL A 345 -35.74 -8.92 3.14
CA VAL A 345 -35.81 -8.86 1.67
C VAL A 345 -35.20 -10.14 1.08
N TYR A 346 -35.80 -10.65 0.01
CA TYR A 346 -35.24 -11.77 -0.74
C TYR A 346 -34.16 -11.26 -1.69
N THR A 347 -32.93 -11.76 -1.54
CA THR A 347 -31.77 -11.26 -2.29
C THR A 347 -30.84 -12.39 -2.73
N ASN A 348 -29.90 -12.08 -3.62
CA ASN A 348 -28.82 -12.99 -4.00
C ASN A 348 -27.56 -12.84 -3.12
N THR A 349 -27.71 -12.29 -1.91
CA THR A 349 -26.59 -12.12 -0.97
C THR A 349 -26.00 -13.47 -0.61
N THR A 350 -24.68 -13.57 -0.63
CA THR A 350 -23.96 -14.78 -0.25
C THR A 350 -23.25 -14.59 1.09
N LEU A 351 -23.02 -15.70 1.78
CA LEU A 351 -22.21 -15.75 3.00
C LEU A 351 -21.45 -17.07 3.07
N GLU A 352 -20.22 -16.99 3.54
CA GLU A 352 -19.32 -18.09 3.81
C GLU A 352 -18.66 -17.88 5.18
N CYS A 353 -18.55 -18.96 5.95
CA CYS A 353 -17.80 -19.02 7.19
C CYS A 353 -16.64 -20.00 7.04
N SER A 354 -15.44 -19.56 7.42
CA SER A 354 -14.24 -20.38 7.35
C SER A 354 -13.23 -19.98 8.43
N LEU A 355 -12.16 -20.75 8.57
CA LEU A 355 -11.01 -20.33 9.37
C LEU A 355 -10.19 -19.31 8.60
N SER A 356 -9.81 -18.23 9.27
CA SER A 356 -8.87 -17.29 8.66
C SER A 356 -7.55 -18.00 8.40
N GLU A 357 -7.13 -17.97 7.13
CA GLU A 357 -5.85 -18.50 6.68
C GLU A 357 -4.69 -17.64 7.20
N GLU A 358 -4.95 -16.34 7.36
CA GLU A 358 -3.99 -15.34 7.80
C GLU A 358 -3.75 -15.41 9.33
N ASN A 359 -4.78 -15.76 10.10
CA ASN A 359 -4.69 -15.98 11.53
C ASN A 359 -5.75 -16.98 12.02
N ARG A 360 -5.30 -18.21 12.32
CA ARG A 360 -6.18 -19.32 12.74
C ARG A 360 -6.91 -19.11 14.08
N ASN A 361 -6.61 -18.05 14.82
CA ASN A 361 -7.38 -17.66 16.00
C ASN A 361 -8.73 -17.01 15.63
N TYR A 362 -8.93 -16.64 14.35
CA TYR A 362 -10.16 -16.01 13.88
C TYR A 362 -11.01 -16.96 13.03
N ILE A 363 -12.32 -16.87 13.23
CA ILE A 363 -13.33 -17.29 12.25
C ILE A 363 -13.55 -16.11 11.31
N LYS A 364 -13.41 -16.34 10.01
CA LYS A 364 -13.67 -15.38 8.95
C LYS A 364 -15.08 -15.61 8.44
N ILE A 365 -15.89 -14.56 8.46
CA ILE A 365 -17.22 -14.53 7.83
C ILE A 365 -17.14 -13.54 6.69
N SER A 366 -17.42 -13.98 5.47
CA SER A 366 -17.32 -13.15 4.27
C SER A 366 -18.41 -13.46 3.27
N GLY A 367 -18.66 -12.56 2.34
CA GLY A 367 -19.68 -12.76 1.33
C GLY A 367 -19.79 -11.57 0.39
N ILE A 368 -20.82 -11.59 -0.45
CA ILE A 368 -21.14 -10.52 -1.40
C ILE A 368 -22.59 -10.11 -1.18
N ILE A 369 -22.82 -8.83 -0.90
CA ILE A 369 -24.17 -8.26 -0.79
C ILE A 369 -24.79 -8.04 -2.17
N ASP A 370 -26.08 -8.28 -2.28
CA ASP A 370 -26.89 -7.86 -3.43
C ASP A 370 -26.97 -6.32 -3.52
N LYS A 371 -26.31 -5.77 -4.54
CA LYS A 371 -26.15 -4.31 -4.74
C LYS A 371 -27.47 -3.56 -4.89
N ASP A 372 -28.56 -4.23 -5.29
CA ASP A 372 -29.84 -3.58 -5.55
C ASP A 372 -30.58 -3.22 -4.25
N TRP A 373 -30.08 -3.71 -3.10
CA TRP A 373 -30.71 -3.56 -1.79
C TRP A 373 -29.89 -2.75 -0.78
N ILE A 374 -28.84 -2.06 -1.22
CA ILE A 374 -27.97 -1.25 -0.36
C ILE A 374 -27.54 0.05 -1.05
N ASP A 375 -27.46 1.15 -0.30
CA ASP A 375 -26.93 2.41 -0.83
C ASP A 375 -25.39 2.32 -1.00
N SER A 376 -24.82 2.99 -2.00
CA SER A 376 -23.38 2.92 -2.29
C SER A 376 -22.50 3.33 -1.10
N ASN A 377 -23.00 4.22 -0.24
CA ASN A 377 -22.32 4.72 0.95
C ASN A 377 -22.79 4.07 2.27
N SER A 378 -23.43 2.91 2.21
CA SER A 378 -23.87 2.17 3.40
C SER A 378 -22.82 1.20 3.91
N GLU A 379 -22.58 1.23 5.22
CA GLU A 379 -21.90 0.15 5.94
C GLU A 379 -22.68 -1.18 5.78
N ILE A 380 -21.96 -2.29 5.94
CA ILE A 380 -22.52 -3.64 6.06
C ILE A 380 -22.29 -4.10 7.51
N TYR A 381 -23.28 -4.76 8.07
CA TYR A 381 -23.25 -5.27 9.42
C TYR A 381 -23.60 -6.75 9.44
N ILE A 382 -23.03 -7.46 10.40
CA ILE A 382 -23.40 -8.84 10.70
C ILE A 382 -23.95 -8.89 12.12
N ARG A 383 -25.15 -9.42 12.26
CA ARG A 383 -25.77 -9.71 13.55
C ARG A 383 -25.65 -11.20 13.83
N ILE A 384 -25.25 -11.52 15.04
CA ILE A 384 -25.16 -12.90 15.53
C ILE A 384 -26.04 -13.02 16.77
N THR A 385 -26.96 -13.97 16.74
CA THR A 385 -27.91 -14.30 17.82
C THR A 385 -27.79 -15.78 18.19
N ASN A 386 -28.16 -16.14 19.42
CA ASN A 386 -28.31 -17.55 19.83
C ASN A 386 -29.80 -17.92 19.89
N GLU A 387 -30.11 -19.22 20.01
CA GLU A 387 -31.48 -19.76 20.08
C GLU A 387 -32.37 -19.10 21.16
N ASP A 388 -31.80 -18.61 22.26
CA ASP A 388 -32.54 -17.93 23.33
C ASP A 388 -32.79 -16.43 23.06
N ASN A 389 -32.37 -15.88 21.91
CA ASN A 389 -32.46 -14.46 21.56
C ASN A 389 -31.80 -13.48 22.55
N GLN A 390 -30.95 -13.95 23.46
CA GLN A 390 -30.48 -13.15 24.61
C GLN A 390 -29.19 -12.37 24.38
N LYS A 391 -28.50 -12.52 23.25
CA LYS A 391 -27.26 -11.76 22.95
C LYS A 391 -27.18 -11.35 21.49
N LEU A 392 -27.85 -10.24 21.17
CA LEU A 392 -27.76 -9.57 19.88
C LEU A 392 -26.40 -8.85 19.78
N ASN A 393 -25.37 -9.51 19.26
CA ASN A 393 -24.12 -8.83 18.93
C ASN A 393 -24.17 -8.43 17.46
N VAL A 394 -24.14 -7.13 17.20
CA VAL A 394 -23.99 -6.59 15.84
C VAL A 394 -22.56 -6.13 15.66
N TYR A 395 -21.95 -6.50 14.55
CA TYR A 395 -20.58 -6.18 14.21
C TYR A 395 -20.54 -5.37 12.92
N LYS A 396 -19.64 -4.39 12.86
CA LYS A 396 -19.23 -3.79 11.58
C LYS A 396 -18.39 -4.78 10.80
N THR A 397 -18.57 -4.81 9.49
CA THR A 397 -17.70 -5.58 8.59
C THR A 397 -16.73 -4.65 7.86
N PHE A 398 -15.57 -5.18 7.49
CA PHE A 398 -14.80 -4.60 6.40
C PHE A 398 -15.57 -4.76 5.09
N LEU A 399 -15.38 -3.81 4.20
CA LEU A 399 -15.99 -3.80 2.86
C LEU A 399 -14.91 -4.09 1.85
N SER A 400 -15.17 -4.97 0.90
CA SER A 400 -14.17 -5.44 -0.04
C SER A 400 -14.61 -5.38 -1.49
N THR A 401 -13.61 -5.24 -2.37
CA THR A 401 -13.78 -5.42 -3.81
C THR A 401 -13.28 -6.82 -4.16
N VAL A 402 -14.20 -7.69 -4.61
CA VAL A 402 -13.92 -9.10 -4.94
C VAL A 402 -14.24 -9.32 -6.40
N ASN A 403 -13.27 -9.71 -7.22
CA ASN A 403 -13.46 -9.95 -8.66
C ASN A 403 -14.18 -8.78 -9.38
N ASN A 404 -13.74 -7.54 -9.15
CA ASN A 404 -14.36 -6.30 -9.65
C ASN A 404 -15.78 -6.02 -9.14
N ASN A 405 -16.20 -6.64 -8.04
CA ASN A 405 -17.45 -6.36 -7.35
C ASN A 405 -17.19 -5.68 -6.00
N ASP A 406 -17.58 -4.42 -5.87
CA ASP A 406 -17.36 -3.58 -4.68
C ASP A 406 -18.33 -3.85 -3.51
N TYR A 407 -19.13 -4.92 -3.57
CA TYR A 407 -20.14 -5.26 -2.55
C TYR A 407 -19.73 -6.46 -1.68
N GLY A 408 -18.44 -6.80 -1.67
CA GLY A 408 -17.88 -7.77 -0.74
C GLY A 408 -17.88 -7.27 0.70
N PHE A 409 -17.91 -8.20 1.66
CA PHE A 409 -17.72 -7.90 3.07
C PHE A 409 -16.91 -8.98 3.79
N THR A 410 -16.28 -8.62 4.90
CA THR A 410 -15.53 -9.55 5.75
C THR A 410 -15.59 -9.14 7.23
N LEU A 411 -15.74 -10.11 8.11
CA LEU A 411 -15.69 -9.99 9.56
C LEU A 411 -14.78 -11.08 10.14
N TYR A 412 -13.93 -10.70 11.09
CA TYR A 412 -13.08 -11.63 11.83
C TYR A 412 -13.56 -11.72 13.28
N LEU A 413 -13.88 -12.93 13.77
CA LEU A 413 -14.32 -13.19 15.13
C LEU A 413 -13.31 -14.05 15.88
N ASP A 414 -12.90 -13.62 17.07
CA ASP A 414 -11.96 -14.37 17.91
C ASP A 414 -12.62 -15.65 18.42
N LYS A 415 -12.11 -16.81 17.99
CA LYS A 415 -12.62 -18.14 18.37
C LYS A 415 -12.75 -18.33 19.87
N SER A 416 -11.82 -17.76 20.65
CA SER A 416 -11.82 -17.90 22.11
C SER A 416 -12.97 -17.14 22.78
N LYS A 417 -13.62 -16.22 22.06
CA LYS A 417 -14.73 -15.38 22.54
C LYS A 417 -16.08 -15.76 21.94
N VAL A 418 -16.08 -16.77 21.08
CA VAL A 418 -17.22 -17.26 20.33
C VAL A 418 -17.67 -18.57 20.98
N ASN A 419 -18.77 -18.53 21.71
CA ASN A 419 -19.54 -19.73 22.06
C ASN A 419 -20.94 -19.53 21.50
N TYR A 420 -21.19 -20.18 20.37
CA TYR A 420 -22.32 -19.95 19.48
C TYR A 420 -22.87 -21.29 18.97
N GLU A 421 -23.00 -22.28 19.87
CA GLU A 421 -23.85 -23.45 19.62
C GLU A 421 -25.22 -22.93 19.10
N ASN A 422 -25.62 -23.39 17.92
CA ASN A 422 -26.85 -22.97 17.22
C ASN A 422 -27.02 -21.45 17.02
N ALA A 423 -25.97 -20.73 16.60
CA ALA A 423 -26.14 -19.31 16.28
C ALA A 423 -26.78 -19.05 14.92
N PHE A 424 -27.57 -17.98 14.87
CA PHE A 424 -28.12 -17.42 13.64
C PHE A 424 -27.30 -16.20 13.22
N ILE A 425 -27.06 -16.09 11.91
CA ILE A 425 -26.34 -14.96 11.33
C ILE A 425 -27.25 -14.21 10.38
N GLU A 426 -27.35 -12.90 10.57
CA GLU A 426 -28.01 -12.01 9.65
C GLU A 426 -27.02 -11.00 9.07
N VAL A 427 -27.07 -10.81 7.75
CA VAL A 427 -26.31 -9.76 7.07
C VAL A 427 -27.23 -8.60 6.75
N MET A 428 -26.83 -7.40 7.16
CA MET A 428 -27.68 -6.22 7.08
C MET A 428 -26.98 -5.05 6.40
N GLY A 429 -27.75 -4.27 5.65
CA GLY A 429 -27.28 -3.07 4.97
C GLY A 429 -28.38 -2.01 4.87
N LYS A 430 -28.00 -0.73 4.89
CA LYS A 430 -28.96 0.36 4.82
C LYS A 430 -29.30 0.67 3.36
N GLN A 431 -30.59 0.87 3.11
CA GLN A 431 -31.09 1.46 1.86
C GLN A 431 -32.17 2.48 2.19
N LYS A 432 -31.94 3.74 1.80
CA LYS A 432 -32.82 4.86 2.13
C LYS A 432 -33.04 4.96 3.65
N LYS A 433 -34.26 4.68 4.12
CA LYS A 433 -34.65 4.74 5.54
C LYS A 433 -34.70 3.38 6.24
N TYR A 434 -34.50 2.29 5.50
CA TYR A 434 -34.62 0.93 6.02
C TYR A 434 -33.25 0.31 6.25
N LEU A 435 -33.19 -0.54 7.27
CA LEU A 435 -32.12 -1.51 7.45
C LEU A 435 -32.63 -2.83 6.86
N ASN A 436 -32.07 -3.23 5.72
CA ASN A 436 -32.48 -4.46 5.05
C ASN A 436 -31.73 -5.63 5.68
N ILE A 437 -32.45 -6.67 6.08
CA ILE A 437 -31.89 -7.99 6.37
C ILE A 437 -31.84 -8.73 5.04
N LEU A 438 -30.62 -8.96 4.57
CA LEU A 438 -30.29 -9.37 3.20
C LEU A 438 -30.02 -10.87 3.09
N TYR A 439 -29.61 -11.47 4.21
CA TYR A 439 -29.31 -12.89 4.38
C TYR A 439 -29.61 -13.26 5.83
N GLU A 440 -30.14 -14.45 6.05
CA GLU A 440 -30.36 -15.06 7.36
C GLU A 440 -30.18 -16.57 7.25
N ASP A 441 -29.36 -17.17 8.11
CA ASP A 441 -29.19 -18.62 8.19
C ASP A 441 -28.67 -19.08 9.56
N ALA A 442 -28.93 -20.33 9.90
CA ALA A 442 -28.36 -21.00 11.06
C ALA A 442 -26.97 -21.54 10.74
N ILE A 443 -25.96 -21.19 11.55
CA ILE A 443 -24.57 -21.59 11.35
C ILE A 443 -24.04 -22.29 12.59
N GLY A 444 -23.73 -23.58 12.42
CA GLY A 444 -23.02 -24.36 13.42
C GLY A 444 -21.55 -23.96 13.45
N PHE A 445 -21.19 -23.03 14.35
CA PHE A 445 -19.80 -22.63 14.55
C PHE A 445 -18.91 -23.75 15.13
N ASP A 446 -19.52 -24.81 15.67
CA ASP A 446 -18.84 -25.98 16.25
C ASP A 446 -17.92 -26.72 15.26
N LYS A 447 -18.01 -26.38 13.96
CA LYS A 447 -17.18 -26.94 12.88
C LYS A 447 -15.82 -26.23 12.73
N PHE A 448 -15.52 -25.17 13.49
CA PHE A 448 -14.41 -24.23 13.25
C PHE A 448 -13.43 -24.03 14.42
#